data_AF-A0A6I9WTI7-F1
#
_entry.id   AF-A0A6I9WTI7-F1
#
_cell.length_a   1.000
_cell.length_b   1.000
_cell.length_c   1.000
_cell.angle_alpha   90.00
_cell.angle_beta   90.00
_cell.angle_gamma   90.00
#
_symmetry.space_group_name_H-M   'P 1'
#
loop_
_entity.id
_entity.type
_entity.pdbx_description
1 polymer ?
#
loop_
_entity_poly.entity_id
_entity_poly.type
_entity_poly.pdbx_seq_one_letter_code
_entity_poly.pdbx_strand_id
1 'polypeptide(L)'
;MVSHFGEVIFPSSRAFWDDEDEYEPANFQHSSKLYIRWLKNKPEHIQKFIVIEGDPLIPLVVQYLYSKTEACIIEDENQKKVSVIYHIDKQKYMCMILPQFDTRNAGKLINQISDIIQISENMISIICLHISQFQNTNIPEIPSFLRTLVTKNENFKKWETELLEQPNIVFGVGAGVESFFCLFQFYLMLNSWACQPSYMFFILIVLC
;
A
#
# COMPACT_ATOMS: atom_id res chain seq x y z
N MET A 1 29.65 -5.27 25.87
CA MET A 1 30.04 -5.13 24.45
C MET A 1 28.96 -5.87 23.66
N VAL A 2 28.00 -5.14 23.07
CA VAL A 2 26.78 -5.75 22.51
C VAL A 2 27.02 -6.07 21.04
N SER A 3 27.11 -7.36 20.74
CA SER A 3 27.28 -7.94 19.41
C SER A 3 25.91 -8.13 18.74
N HIS A 4 25.27 -7.03 18.34
CA HIS A 4 24.17 -7.07 17.37
C HIS A 4 24.59 -6.32 16.12
N PHE A 5 25.54 -6.91 15.40
CA PHE A 5 25.91 -6.50 14.06
C PHE A 5 25.01 -7.25 13.08
N GLY A 6 24.12 -6.53 12.40
CA GLY A 6 23.60 -6.95 11.09
C GLY A 6 22.33 -7.83 11.01
N GLU A 7 21.56 -8.04 12.08
CA GLU A 7 20.26 -8.71 11.92
C GLU A 7 19.23 -7.73 11.36
N VAL A 8 18.92 -7.86 10.06
CA VAL A 8 17.81 -7.15 9.42
C VAL A 8 16.52 -7.78 9.92
N ILE A 9 15.84 -7.12 10.86
CA ILE A 9 14.50 -7.54 11.30
C ILE A 9 13.54 -7.27 10.15
N PHE A 10 13.21 -8.31 9.39
CA PHE A 10 12.24 -8.21 8.33
C PHE A 10 10.83 -8.09 8.92
N PRO A 11 10.01 -7.17 8.40
CA PRO A 11 8.61 -7.09 8.79
C PRO A 11 7.90 -8.39 8.39
N SER A 12 6.98 -8.85 9.23
CA SER A 12 6.27 -10.12 9.03
C SER A 12 5.63 -10.22 7.64
N SER A 13 5.08 -9.12 7.11
CA SER A 13 4.48 -9.11 5.77
C SER A 13 5.46 -9.33 4.62
N ARG A 14 6.79 -9.23 4.82
CA ARG A 14 7.78 -9.55 3.77
C ARG A 14 8.03 -11.05 3.64
N ALA A 15 7.95 -11.79 4.76
CA ALA A 15 8.22 -13.23 4.81
C ALA A 15 7.10 -14.09 4.19
N PHE A 16 6.01 -13.48 3.73
CA PHE A 16 4.82 -14.17 3.19
C PHE A 16 4.41 -13.69 1.79
N TRP A 17 5.28 -12.95 1.09
CA TRP A 17 5.18 -12.90 -0.36
C TRP A 17 5.73 -14.23 -0.83
N ASP A 18 4.86 -15.15 -1.21
CA ASP A 18 5.20 -16.54 -1.57
C ASP A 18 6.52 -16.64 -2.34
N ASP A 19 7.57 -17.05 -1.64
CA ASP A 19 8.63 -17.91 -2.20
C ASP A 19 8.06 -19.35 -2.26
N GLU A 20 6.85 -19.56 -2.83
CA GLU A 20 6.31 -20.89 -3.14
C GLU A 20 7.00 -21.49 -4.37
N ASP A 21 8.33 -21.40 -4.41
CA ASP A 21 9.15 -22.37 -5.10
C ASP A 21 10.05 -23.01 -4.04
N GLU A 22 9.90 -24.32 -3.90
CA GLU A 22 10.81 -25.24 -3.21
C GLU A 22 10.68 -25.41 -1.67
N TYR A 23 9.94 -26.48 -1.33
CA TYR A 23 10.06 -27.35 -0.14
C TYR A 23 9.09 -27.13 1.03
N GLU A 24 8.26 -28.18 1.21
CA GLU A 24 7.35 -28.52 2.31
C GLU A 24 5.89 -28.04 2.20
N PRO A 25 4.89 -28.95 2.21
CA PRO A 25 3.49 -28.58 2.30
C PRO A 25 3.20 -28.13 3.72
N ALA A 26 3.39 -26.84 3.99
CA ALA A 26 2.89 -26.23 5.21
C ALA A 26 1.38 -26.49 5.28
N ASN A 27 0.92 -27.12 6.37
CA ASN A 27 -0.49 -27.34 6.65
C ASN A 27 -1.27 -26.08 6.29
N PHE A 28 -2.08 -26.15 5.23
CA PHE A 28 -2.91 -25.05 4.73
C PHE A 28 -3.84 -24.57 5.85
N GLN A 29 -3.35 -23.64 6.67
CA GLN A 29 -4.19 -22.86 7.54
C GLN A 29 -5.16 -22.15 6.62
N HIS A 30 -6.44 -22.51 6.75
CA HIS A 30 -7.59 -22.02 6.00
C HIS A 30 -7.31 -20.65 5.39
N SER A 31 -6.98 -20.62 4.10
CA SER A 31 -6.66 -19.37 3.43
C SER A 31 -7.95 -18.57 3.34
N SER A 32 -8.11 -17.55 4.19
CA SER A 32 -9.33 -16.75 4.19
C SER A 32 -9.57 -16.14 2.81
N LYS A 33 -10.75 -16.40 2.24
CA LYS A 33 -11.14 -15.87 0.94
C LYS A 33 -11.55 -14.41 1.08
N LEU A 34 -11.21 -13.63 0.06
CA LEU A 34 -11.59 -12.23 -0.05
C LEU A 34 -12.61 -12.08 -1.19
N TYR A 35 -13.61 -11.25 -0.96
CA TYR A 35 -14.70 -11.01 -1.89
C TYR A 35 -14.82 -9.53 -2.20
N ILE A 36 -14.75 -9.17 -3.47
CA ILE A 36 -14.94 -7.80 -3.94
C ILE A 36 -16.40 -7.56 -4.32
N ARG A 37 -17.03 -6.54 -3.73
CA ARG A 37 -18.40 -6.14 -4.01
C ARG A 37 -18.47 -4.67 -4.40
N TRP A 38 -18.71 -4.44 -5.68
CA TRP A 38 -18.97 -3.12 -6.23
C TRP A 38 -20.41 -2.67 -5.88
N LEU A 39 -20.53 -1.50 -5.26
CA LEU A 39 -21.82 -0.86 -4.95
C LEU A 39 -22.33 0.01 -6.10
N LYS A 40 -21.42 0.39 -7.00
CA LYS A 40 -21.66 1.11 -8.25
C LYS A 40 -20.96 0.38 -9.38
N ASN A 41 -21.18 0.78 -10.63
CA ASN A 41 -20.44 0.20 -11.74
C ASN A 41 -18.93 0.38 -11.53
N LYS A 42 -18.18 -0.70 -11.75
CA LYS A 42 -16.72 -0.65 -11.78
C LYS A 42 -16.28 0.37 -12.85
N PRO A 43 -15.37 1.30 -12.53
CA PRO A 43 -14.87 2.24 -13.53
C PRO A 43 -14.03 1.50 -14.59
N GLU A 44 -14.06 2.01 -15.82
CA GLU A 44 -13.18 1.53 -16.90
C GLU A 44 -11.77 2.13 -16.79
N HIS A 45 -11.64 3.28 -16.12
CA HIS A 45 -10.42 4.05 -16.02
C HIS A 45 -10.33 4.83 -14.70
N ILE A 46 -9.15 4.83 -14.09
CA ILE A 46 -8.85 5.55 -12.84
C ILE A 46 -7.64 6.45 -13.06
N GLN A 47 -7.78 7.76 -12.89
CA GLN A 47 -6.66 8.69 -13.02
C GLN A 47 -5.72 8.63 -11.81
N LYS A 48 -6.26 8.43 -10.61
CA LYS A 48 -5.47 8.35 -9.37
C LYS A 48 -6.11 7.40 -8.38
N PHE A 49 -5.33 6.44 -7.92
CA PHE A 49 -5.71 5.50 -6.88
C PHE A 49 -4.85 5.73 -5.63
N ILE A 50 -5.48 5.98 -4.49
CA ILE A 50 -4.80 6.26 -3.23
C ILE A 50 -5.03 5.08 -2.29
N VAL A 51 -3.98 4.43 -1.81
CA VAL A 51 -4.08 3.38 -0.79
C VAL A 51 -3.70 3.96 0.55
N ILE A 52 -4.52 3.73 1.56
CA ILE A 52 -4.28 4.17 2.93
C ILE A 52 -4.21 2.95 3.83
N GLU A 53 -3.08 2.80 4.51
CA GLU A 53 -2.80 1.72 5.44
C GLU A 53 -2.35 2.29 6.79
N GLY A 54 -2.92 1.76 7.86
CA GLY A 54 -2.58 2.11 9.24
C GLY A 54 -3.75 2.74 10.00
N ASP A 55 -4.13 2.09 11.10
CA ASP A 55 -5.31 2.40 11.91
C ASP A 55 -5.42 3.88 12.34
N PRO A 56 -4.33 4.57 12.73
CA PRO A 56 -4.42 5.96 13.15
C PRO A 56 -4.88 6.93 12.04
N LEU A 57 -4.69 6.56 10.76
CA LEU A 57 -5.09 7.41 9.63
C LEU A 57 -6.59 7.31 9.33
N ILE A 58 -7.24 6.21 9.73
CA ILE A 58 -8.63 5.95 9.36
C ILE A 58 -9.57 7.06 9.87
N PRO A 59 -9.58 7.44 11.17
CA PRO A 59 -10.46 8.50 11.65
C PRO A 59 -10.19 9.84 10.97
N LEU A 60 -8.91 10.15 10.73
CA LEU A 60 -8.46 11.38 10.06
C LEU A 60 -9.06 11.45 8.65
N VAL A 61 -8.86 10.40 7.85
CA VAL A 61 -9.33 10.35 6.46
C VAL A 61 -10.86 10.36 6.40
N VAL A 62 -11.54 9.59 7.26
CA VAL A 62 -13.01 9.55 7.31
C VAL A 62 -13.59 10.93 7.66
N GLN A 63 -12.91 11.73 8.47
CA GLN A 63 -13.33 13.10 8.79
C GLN A 63 -13.17 14.06 7.60
N TYR A 64 -12.12 13.91 6.80
CA TYR A 64 -11.86 14.77 5.64
C TYR A 64 -12.57 14.34 4.35
N LEU A 65 -13.03 13.10 4.25
CA LEU A 65 -13.89 12.64 3.16
C LEU A 65 -15.28 13.26 3.27
N TYR A 66 -15.41 14.50 2.76
CA TYR A 66 -16.65 15.29 2.73
C TYR A 66 -17.85 14.54 2.13
N SER A 67 -17.62 13.62 1.17
CA SER A 67 -18.64 12.70 0.67
C SER A 67 -18.18 11.25 0.82
N LYS A 68 -18.82 10.50 1.72
CA LYS A 68 -18.52 9.08 2.00
C LYS A 68 -19.17 8.16 0.98
N THR A 69 -18.87 8.36 -0.29
CA THR A 69 -19.43 7.51 -1.34
C THR A 69 -18.60 6.24 -1.43
N GLU A 70 -18.98 5.21 -0.66
CA GLU A 70 -18.47 3.85 -0.84
C GLU A 70 -18.78 3.40 -2.28
N ALA A 71 -17.73 3.07 -3.05
CA ALA A 71 -17.85 2.58 -4.42
C ALA A 71 -17.70 1.07 -4.48
N CYS A 72 -16.81 0.52 -3.64
CA CYS A 72 -16.56 -0.91 -3.54
C CYS A 72 -16.21 -1.30 -2.10
N ILE A 73 -16.61 -2.50 -1.70
CA ILE A 73 -16.30 -3.08 -0.39
C ILE A 73 -15.57 -4.40 -0.64
N ILE A 74 -14.53 -4.65 0.14
CA ILE A 74 -13.82 -5.93 0.16
C ILE A 74 -14.09 -6.59 1.50
N GLU A 75 -14.63 -7.80 1.46
CA GLU A 75 -15.08 -8.56 2.64
C GLU A 75 -14.28 -9.87 2.76
N ASP A 76 -14.10 -10.34 3.99
CA ASP A 76 -13.59 -11.69 4.26
C ASP A 76 -14.69 -12.76 4.14
N GLU A 77 -14.32 -14.01 4.36
CA GLU A 77 -15.25 -15.16 4.38
C GLU A 77 -16.35 -15.08 5.45
N ASN A 78 -16.16 -14.26 6.47
CA ASN A 78 -17.12 -14.00 7.54
C ASN A 78 -17.98 -12.76 7.24
N GLN A 79 -17.92 -12.21 6.02
CA GLN A 79 -18.61 -10.99 5.59
C GLN A 79 -18.18 -9.74 6.39
N LYS A 80 -17.00 -9.76 7.02
CA LYS A 80 -16.43 -8.58 7.67
C LYS A 80 -15.77 -7.73 6.60
N LYS A 81 -16.09 -6.44 6.59
CA LYS A 81 -15.37 -5.46 5.76
C LYS A 81 -13.91 -5.43 6.20
N VAL A 82 -12.99 -5.68 5.28
CA VAL A 82 -11.55 -5.60 5.52
C VAL A 82 -10.91 -4.44 4.76
N SER A 83 -11.55 -3.98 3.69
CA SER A 83 -11.17 -2.76 2.98
C SER A 83 -12.39 -2.12 2.31
N VAL A 84 -12.33 -0.80 2.16
CA VAL A 84 -13.38 -0.01 1.49
C VAL A 84 -12.74 0.94 0.50
N ILE A 85 -13.27 0.94 -0.73
CA ILE A 85 -12.86 1.88 -1.77
C ILE A 85 -13.92 2.97 -1.86
N TYR A 86 -13.49 4.20 -1.61
CA TYR A 86 -14.28 5.42 -1.72
C TYR A 86 -14.05 6.08 -3.08
N HIS A 87 -15.12 6.57 -3.68
CA HIS A 87 -15.05 7.50 -4.81
C HIS A 87 -14.93 8.93 -4.28
N ILE A 88 -13.81 9.59 -4.56
CA ILE A 88 -13.53 10.96 -4.09
C ILE A 88 -14.05 11.98 -5.10
N ASP A 89 -13.70 11.78 -6.37
CA ASP A 89 -13.93 12.71 -7.49
C ASP A 89 -13.87 11.90 -8.80
N LYS A 90 -14.32 12.47 -9.92
CA LYS A 90 -14.61 11.82 -11.22
C LYS A 90 -13.81 10.55 -11.55
N GLN A 91 -12.49 10.58 -11.40
CA GLN A 91 -11.59 9.46 -11.71
C GLN A 91 -10.56 9.22 -10.59
N LYS A 92 -10.88 9.62 -9.35
CA LYS A 92 -10.02 9.50 -8.18
C LYS A 92 -10.70 8.61 -7.14
N TYR A 93 -9.99 7.56 -6.78
CA TYR A 93 -10.48 6.56 -5.83
C TYR A 93 -9.48 6.40 -4.69
N MET A 94 -10.00 6.07 -3.52
CA MET A 94 -9.20 5.84 -2.32
C MET A 94 -9.59 4.52 -1.68
N CYS A 95 -8.63 3.61 -1.58
CA CYS A 95 -8.73 2.35 -0.90
C CYS A 95 -8.25 2.51 0.54
N MET A 96 -9.12 2.26 1.50
CA MET A 96 -8.81 2.29 2.91
C MET A 96 -8.73 0.87 3.45
N ILE A 97 -7.54 0.47 3.91
CA ILE A 97 -7.33 -0.81 4.58
C ILE A 97 -7.81 -0.66 6.01
N LEU A 98 -8.74 -1.53 6.42
CA LEU A 98 -9.35 -1.45 7.74
C LEU A 98 -8.58 -2.31 8.76
N PRO A 99 -8.71 -2.04 10.08
CA PRO A 99 -7.93 -2.73 11.11
C PRO A 99 -8.24 -4.23 11.21
N GLN A 100 -9.38 -4.66 10.64
CA GLN A 100 -9.76 -6.08 10.62
C GLN A 100 -8.95 -6.88 9.60
N PHE A 101 -8.25 -6.21 8.67
CA PHE A 101 -7.43 -6.88 7.68
C PHE A 101 -6.10 -7.34 8.27
N ASP A 102 -5.82 -8.62 8.13
CA ASP A 102 -4.51 -9.17 8.46
C ASP A 102 -3.52 -8.89 7.33
N THR A 103 -2.56 -8.00 7.56
CA THR A 103 -1.55 -7.57 6.57
C THR A 103 -0.65 -8.70 6.08
N ARG A 104 -0.61 -9.86 6.76
CA ARG A 104 0.03 -11.08 6.24
C ARG A 104 -0.63 -11.59 4.97
N ASN A 105 -1.91 -11.27 4.75
CA ASN A 105 -2.66 -11.61 3.54
C ASN A 105 -2.59 -10.52 2.45
N ALA A 106 -1.64 -9.56 2.54
CA ALA A 106 -1.53 -8.45 1.60
C ALA A 106 -1.49 -8.90 0.13
N GLY A 107 -0.73 -9.95 -0.20
CA GLY A 107 -0.67 -10.51 -1.55
C GLY A 107 -2.04 -10.93 -2.10
N LYS A 108 -2.89 -11.54 -1.26
CA LYS A 108 -4.26 -11.94 -1.65
C LYS A 108 -5.11 -10.72 -1.98
N LEU A 109 -5.05 -9.70 -1.12
CA LEU A 109 -5.80 -8.47 -1.35
C LEU A 109 -5.36 -7.79 -2.65
N ILE A 110 -4.07 -7.73 -2.90
CA ILE A 110 -3.49 -7.14 -4.11
C ILE A 110 -3.91 -7.90 -5.35
N ASN A 111 -3.92 -9.24 -5.30
CA ASN A 111 -4.45 -10.06 -6.38
C ASN A 111 -5.94 -9.76 -6.63
N GLN A 112 -6.75 -9.57 -5.59
CA GLN A 112 -8.17 -9.21 -5.72
C GLN A 112 -8.41 -7.82 -6.31
N ILE A 113 -7.51 -6.86 -6.09
CA ILE A 113 -7.62 -5.49 -6.63
C ILE A 113 -6.69 -5.25 -7.83
N SER A 114 -6.08 -6.30 -8.37
CA SER A 114 -5.10 -6.21 -9.46
C SER A 114 -5.70 -5.55 -10.70
N ASP A 115 -6.97 -5.83 -10.99
CA ASP A 115 -7.76 -5.25 -12.06
C ASP A 115 -7.98 -3.74 -11.87
N ILE A 116 -8.10 -3.25 -10.64
CA ILE A 116 -8.20 -1.84 -10.29
C ILE A 116 -6.85 -1.16 -10.45
N ILE A 117 -5.77 -1.82 -10.02
CA ILE A 117 -4.40 -1.32 -10.15
C ILE A 117 -4.04 -1.14 -11.64
N GLN A 118 -4.41 -2.11 -12.48
CA GLN A 118 -4.10 -2.08 -13.92
C GLN A 118 -4.80 -0.96 -14.69
N ILE A 119 -6.02 -0.58 -14.30
CA ILE A 119 -6.77 0.54 -14.93
C ILE A 119 -6.42 1.91 -14.32
N SER A 120 -5.47 1.95 -13.39
CA SER A 120 -5.04 3.17 -12.70
C SER A 120 -3.85 3.82 -13.40
N GLU A 121 -3.94 5.12 -13.69
CA GLU A 121 -2.82 5.87 -14.25
C GLU A 121 -1.78 6.23 -13.21
N ASN A 122 -2.15 6.48 -11.95
CA ASN A 122 -1.21 6.93 -10.93
C ASN A 122 -1.59 6.37 -9.57
N MET A 123 -0.59 6.07 -8.76
CA MET A 123 -0.81 5.54 -7.42
C MET A 123 -0.08 6.31 -6.33
N ILE A 124 -0.75 6.39 -5.18
CA ILE A 124 -0.19 6.98 -3.98
C ILE A 124 -0.50 6.03 -2.83
N SER A 125 0.52 5.58 -2.13
CA SER A 125 0.37 4.80 -0.91
C SER A 125 0.75 5.64 0.29
N ILE A 126 -0.19 5.78 1.22
CA ILE A 126 0.00 6.46 2.51
C ILE A 126 -0.01 5.38 3.57
N ILE A 127 1.15 5.13 4.17
CA ILE A 127 1.31 4.11 5.21
C ILE A 127 1.67 4.78 6.51
N CYS A 128 0.94 4.46 7.57
CA CYS A 128 1.26 4.86 8.92
C CYS A 128 1.98 3.71 9.66
N LEU A 129 3.23 3.94 10.05
CA LEU A 129 4.02 2.99 10.84
C LEU A 129 4.38 3.58 12.21
N HIS A 130 4.63 2.71 13.18
CA HIS A 130 5.12 3.11 14.49
C HIS A 130 6.61 3.46 14.43
N ILE A 131 7.05 4.45 15.22
CA ILE A 131 8.43 4.93 15.23
C ILE A 131 9.48 3.83 15.47
N SER A 132 9.15 2.79 16.23
CA SER A 132 10.06 1.66 16.48
C SER A 132 10.45 0.88 15.21
N GLN A 133 9.71 1.05 14.12
CA GLN A 133 9.99 0.42 12.83
C GLN A 133 10.85 1.31 11.94
N PHE A 134 11.03 2.58 12.31
CA PHE A 134 11.88 3.52 11.61
C PHE A 134 13.34 3.30 12.02
N GLN A 135 14.15 2.86 11.06
CA GLN A 135 15.57 2.59 11.22
C GLN A 135 16.37 3.79 10.74
N ASN A 136 16.69 4.70 11.65
CA ASN A 136 17.64 5.78 11.39
C ASN A 136 18.39 6.15 12.68
N THR A 137 19.61 6.64 12.53
CA THR A 137 20.40 7.20 13.63
C THR A 137 19.92 8.60 14.03
N ASN A 138 19.37 9.36 13.08
CA ASN A 138 18.86 10.70 13.30
C ASN A 138 17.32 10.68 13.34
N ILE A 139 16.76 10.18 14.44
CA ILE A 139 15.32 10.18 14.67
C ILE A 139 14.88 11.61 15.01
N PRO A 140 13.91 12.21 14.29
CA PRO A 140 13.38 13.52 14.62
C PRO A 140 12.82 13.57 16.04
N GLU A 141 13.06 14.67 16.76
CA GLU A 141 12.52 14.88 18.13
C GLU A 141 11.01 15.17 18.13
N ILE A 142 10.42 15.35 16.95
CA ILE A 142 8.98 15.61 16.78
C ILE A 142 8.17 14.31 16.90
N PRO A 143 6.96 14.36 17.50
CA PRO A 143 6.16 13.17 17.84
C PRO A 143 5.57 12.45 16.61
N SER A 144 5.60 13.08 15.44
CA SER A 144 5.12 12.50 14.19
C SER A 144 5.80 13.21 13.04
N PHE A 145 6.27 12.45 12.07
CA PHE A 145 6.93 13.02 10.91
C PHE A 145 6.59 12.26 9.64
N LEU A 146 6.85 12.94 8.53
CA LEU A 146 6.58 12.43 7.20
C LEU A 146 7.88 12.14 6.47
N ARG A 147 7.95 10.97 5.85
CA ARG A 147 9.01 10.56 4.93
C ARG A 147 8.41 10.14 3.62
N THR A 148 9.09 10.44 2.53
CA THR A 148 8.58 10.15 1.20
C THR A 148 9.54 9.22 0.45
N LEU A 149 8.98 8.21 -0.21
CA LEU A 149 9.70 7.39 -1.18
C LEU A 149 9.09 7.64 -2.56
N VAL A 150 9.95 7.82 -3.56
CA VAL A 150 9.55 8.14 -4.94
C VAL A 150 10.29 7.21 -5.89
N THR A 151 9.60 6.65 -6.88
CA THR A 151 10.18 5.70 -7.83
C THR A 151 10.68 6.33 -9.13
N LYS A 152 10.40 7.62 -9.37
CA LYS A 152 10.97 8.40 -10.48
C LYS A 152 11.56 9.72 -9.97
N ASN A 153 12.55 10.23 -10.71
CA ASN A 153 13.18 11.55 -10.53
C ASN A 153 12.18 12.70 -10.78
N GLU A 154 11.12 12.79 -9.99
CA GLU A 154 10.37 14.03 -9.90
C GLU A 154 11.20 15.09 -9.17
N ASN A 155 10.87 16.36 -9.44
CA ASN A 155 11.32 17.49 -8.64
C ASN A 155 10.70 17.39 -7.23
N PHE A 156 11.27 16.51 -6.41
CA PHE A 156 10.98 16.32 -4.99
C PHE A 156 10.97 17.64 -4.22
N LYS A 157 11.71 18.66 -4.72
CA LYS A 157 11.71 20.04 -4.23
C LYS A 157 10.32 20.69 -4.10
N LYS A 158 9.27 20.15 -4.73
CA LYS A 158 7.89 20.65 -4.54
C LYS A 158 7.24 20.21 -3.23
N TRP A 159 7.77 19.17 -2.58
CA TRP A 159 7.19 18.57 -1.39
C TRP A 159 8.08 18.97 -0.22
N GLU A 160 7.51 19.64 0.78
CA GLU A 160 8.22 20.04 2.02
C GLU A 160 8.41 18.83 2.95
N THR A 161 8.81 17.68 2.40
CA THR A 161 8.99 16.42 3.12
C THR A 161 10.42 15.92 2.93
N GLU A 162 10.90 15.09 3.85
CA GLU A 162 12.22 14.47 3.72
C GLU A 162 12.09 13.10 3.04
N LEU A 163 13.13 12.68 2.33
CA LEU A 163 13.15 11.36 1.69
C LEU A 163 13.29 10.25 2.74
N LEU A 164 12.69 9.10 2.46
CA LEU A 164 12.90 7.89 3.23
C LEU A 164 14.29 7.32 2.92
N GLU A 165 15.17 7.37 3.92
CA GLU A 165 16.55 6.90 3.80
C GLU A 165 16.68 5.40 4.05
N GLN A 166 17.71 4.77 3.47
CA GLN A 166 18.11 3.41 3.86
C GLN A 166 18.61 3.40 5.32
N PRO A 167 18.42 2.32 6.09
CA PRO A 167 17.95 0.99 5.72
C PRO A 167 16.43 0.76 5.89
N ASN A 168 15.61 1.82 5.94
CA ASN A 168 14.17 1.67 6.15
C ASN A 168 13.52 0.78 5.06
N ILE A 169 12.76 -0.21 5.51
CA ILE A 169 11.98 -1.11 4.65
C ILE A 169 10.52 -0.71 4.73
N VAL A 170 9.92 -0.53 3.57
CA VAL A 170 8.48 -0.32 3.40
C VAL A 170 7.81 -1.66 3.16
N PHE A 171 6.70 -1.91 3.84
CA PHE A 171 6.00 -3.20 3.81
C PHE A 171 4.50 -3.01 4.05
N GLY A 172 3.72 -4.08 3.88
CA GLY A 172 2.26 -4.05 3.99
C GLY A 172 1.56 -4.00 2.64
N VAL A 173 0.27 -3.66 2.66
CA VAL A 173 -0.57 -3.60 1.47
C VAL A 173 -0.14 -2.48 0.54
N GLY A 174 0.08 -1.27 1.05
CA GLY A 174 0.47 -0.12 0.23
C GLY A 174 1.79 -0.38 -0.49
N ALA A 175 2.79 -0.94 0.22
CA ALA A 175 4.07 -1.35 -0.35
C ALA A 175 3.91 -2.35 -1.51
N GLY A 176 3.01 -3.30 -1.30
CA GLY A 176 2.69 -4.35 -2.26
C GLY A 176 1.99 -3.83 -3.51
N VAL A 177 1.01 -2.94 -3.34
CA VAL A 177 0.30 -2.28 -4.44
C VAL A 177 1.28 -1.51 -5.32
N GLU A 178 2.19 -0.75 -4.72
CA GLU A 178 3.22 -0.01 -5.47
C GLU A 178 4.17 -0.96 -6.22
N SER A 179 4.60 -2.02 -5.56
CA SER A 179 5.51 -3.01 -6.17
C SER A 179 4.86 -3.68 -7.39
N PHE A 180 3.60 -4.11 -7.25
CA PHE A 180 2.83 -4.72 -8.35
C PHE A 180 2.66 -3.76 -9.53
N PHE A 181 2.33 -2.50 -9.28
CA PHE A 181 2.17 -1.51 -10.33
C PHE A 181 3.47 -1.17 -11.06
N CYS A 182 4.58 -1.07 -10.32
CA CYS A 182 5.89 -0.88 -10.93
C CYS A 182 6.23 -2.03 -11.89
N LEU A 183 5.97 -3.28 -11.47
CA LEU A 183 6.17 -4.46 -12.31
C LEU A 183 5.26 -4.44 -13.54
N PHE A 184 3.99 -4.09 -13.38
CA PHE A 184 3.05 -3.99 -14.49
C PHE A 184 3.43 -2.90 -15.50
N GLN A 185 3.83 -1.71 -15.03
CA GLN A 185 4.37 -0.64 -15.86
C GLN A 185 5.59 -1.12 -16.67
N PHE A 186 6.51 -1.81 -16.01
CA PHE A 186 7.70 -2.35 -16.67
C PHE A 186 7.35 -3.37 -17.74
N TYR A 187 6.42 -4.29 -17.46
CA TYR A 187 5.90 -5.24 -18.44
C TYR A 187 5.25 -4.53 -19.64
N LEU A 188 4.47 -3.47 -19.43
CA LEU A 188 3.88 -2.70 -20.51
C LEU A 188 4.94 -2.00 -21.36
N MET A 189 6.00 -1.45 -20.76
CA MET A 189 7.11 -0.83 -21.50
C MET A 189 7.88 -1.83 -22.37
N LEU A 190 8.07 -3.07 -21.89
CA LEU A 190 8.74 -4.12 -22.66
C LEU A 190 7.90 -4.59 -23.87
N ASN A 191 6.58 -4.64 -23.71
CA ASN A 191 5.67 -5.15 -24.74
C ASN A 191 5.05 -4.07 -25.63
N SER A 192 5.20 -2.78 -25.26
CA SER A 192 4.60 -1.65 -25.96
C SER A 192 5.66 -0.53 -26.09
N TRP A 193 6.14 -0.27 -27.30
CA TRP A 193 7.11 0.81 -27.60
C TRP A 193 6.59 2.25 -27.35
N ALA A 194 5.44 2.41 -26.67
CA ALA A 194 4.72 3.68 -26.55
C ALA A 194 3.87 3.83 -25.27
N CYS A 195 4.31 3.30 -24.13
CA CYS A 195 3.66 3.65 -22.85
C CYS A 195 4.36 4.85 -22.18
N GLN A 196 3.64 5.96 -22.03
CA GLN A 196 4.11 7.08 -21.20
C GLN A 196 4.14 6.66 -19.72
N PRO A 197 5.08 7.18 -18.92
CA PRO A 197 5.34 6.69 -17.58
C PRO A 197 4.34 7.28 -16.57
N SER A 198 3.71 6.43 -15.77
CA SER A 198 2.83 6.81 -14.66
C SER A 198 3.59 7.19 -13.38
N TYR A 199 2.96 8.01 -12.54
CA TYR A 199 3.52 8.57 -11.31
C TYR A 199 3.15 7.75 -10.07
N MET A 200 4.08 7.69 -9.12
CA MET A 200 4.00 6.87 -7.91
C MET A 200 4.58 7.66 -6.73
N PHE A 201 3.79 7.80 -5.66
CA PHE A 201 4.20 8.48 -4.44
C PHE A 201 3.98 7.60 -3.22
N PHE A 202 5.03 7.45 -2.43
CA PHE A 202 4.95 6.75 -1.16
C PHE A 202 5.09 7.77 -0.03
N ILE A 203 4.10 7.83 0.84
CA ILE A 203 4.04 8.74 1.98
C ILE A 203 4.07 7.86 3.23
N LEU A 204 5.23 7.75 3.85
CA LEU A 204 5.38 7.13 5.15
C LEU A 204 5.09 8.18 6.22
N ILE A 205 3.95 8.04 6.90
CA ILE A 205 3.68 8.75 8.13
C ILE A 205 4.22 7.88 9.26
N VAL A 206 5.19 8.39 10.01
CA VAL A 206 5.66 7.70 11.22
C VAL A 206 5.01 8.40 12.41
N LEU A 207 4.19 7.67 13.16
CA LEU A 207 3.56 8.16 14.39
C LEU A 207 4.27 7.54 15.61
N CYS A 208 4.54 8.35 16.64
CA CYS A 208 4.98 7.90 17.96
C CYS A 208 3.88 7.19 18.75
#